data_AF-A0A3S4GI56-F1
#
_entry.id   AF-A0A3S4GI56-F1
#
_cell.length_a   1.000
_cell.length_b   1.000
_cell.length_c   1.000
_cell.angle_alpha   90.00
_cell.angle_beta   90.00
_cell.angle_gamma   90.00
#
_symmetry.space_group_name_H-M   'P 1'
#
loop_
_entity.id
_entity.type
_entity.pdbx_description
1 polymer ?
#
loop_
_entity_poly.entity_id
_entity_poly.type
_entity_poly.pdbx_seq_one_letter_code
_entity_poly.pdbx_strand_id
1 'polypeptide(L)'
;MTKENIKRYSMDELKQMRERGDYHDSRDAPEGPELGEEFWKHAVLVPPRSSPTSVHLKLDPDVFAFFKQQGKGHITRMQDVLKAYVKAQQGR
;
A
#
# COMPACT_ATOMS: atom_id res chain seq x y z
N MET A 1 -5.69 -9.61 0.15
CA MET A 1 -5.32 -9.40 -1.26
C MET A 1 -5.90 -8.07 -1.71
N THR A 2 -5.08 -7.03 -1.82
CA THR A 2 -5.50 -5.76 -2.43
C THR A 2 -5.17 -5.85 -3.92
N LYS A 3 -6.19 -5.86 -4.79
CA LYS A 3 -5.97 -5.66 -6.22
C LYS A 3 -5.37 -4.27 -6.37
N GLU A 4 -4.14 -4.17 -6.88
CA GLU A 4 -3.56 -2.88 -7.26
C GLU A 4 -4.40 -2.33 -8.42
N ASN A 5 -5.29 -1.39 -8.10
CA ASN A 5 -6.17 -0.71 -9.05
C ASN A 5 -5.57 0.65 -9.47
N ILE A 6 -4.26 0.81 -9.30
CA ILE A 6 -3.54 2.00 -9.72
C ILE A 6 -3.06 1.75 -11.13
N LYS A 7 -3.78 2.31 -12.10
CA LYS A 7 -3.39 2.31 -13.52
C LYS A 7 -2.60 3.57 -13.82
N ARG A 8 -1.48 3.42 -14.52
CA ARG A 8 -0.72 4.55 -15.05
C ARG A 8 -1.26 4.89 -16.43
N TYR A 9 -1.54 6.16 -16.64
CA TYR A 9 -1.92 6.71 -17.93
C TYR A 9 -0.95 7.82 -18.29
N SER A 10 -0.55 7.86 -19.55
CA SER A 10 0.13 9.00 -20.15
C SER A 10 -0.86 10.14 -20.42
N MET A 11 -0.33 11.34 -20.62
CA MET A 11 -1.16 12.52 -20.91
C MET A 11 -1.97 12.38 -22.21
N ASP A 12 -1.42 11.70 -23.22
CA ASP A 12 -2.13 11.50 -24.48
C ASP A 12 -3.23 10.44 -24.36
N GLU A 13 -3.02 9.39 -23.56
CA GLU A 13 -4.07 8.42 -23.25
C GLU A 13 -5.24 9.07 -22.49
N LEU A 14 -4.95 9.96 -21.53
CA LEU A 14 -5.98 10.71 -20.80
C LEU A 14 -6.79 11.65 -21.71
N LYS A 15 -6.14 12.29 -22.70
CA LYS A 15 -6.85 13.11 -23.69
C LYS A 15 -7.77 12.26 -24.55
N GLN A 16 -7.30 11.13 -25.06
CA GLN A 16 -8.12 10.23 -25.86
C GLN A 16 -9.29 9.65 -25.06
N MET A 17 -9.08 9.30 -23.79
CA MET A 17 -10.18 8.86 -22.91
C MET A 17 -11.24 9.94 -22.72
N ARG A 18 -10.83 11.21 -22.63
CA ARG A 18 -11.75 12.35 -22.57
C ARG A 18 -12.53 12.52 -23.88
N GLU A 19 -11.86 12.43 -25.02
CA GLU A 19 -12.47 12.52 -26.35
C GLU A 19 -13.47 11.40 -26.63
N ARG A 20 -13.17 10.18 -26.18
CA ARG A 20 -14.09 9.03 -26.26
C ARG A 20 -15.24 9.08 -25.24
N GLY A 21 -15.19 10.00 -24.28
CA GLY A 21 -16.18 10.11 -23.19
C GLY A 21 -16.00 9.09 -22.06
N ASP A 22 -14.93 8.29 -22.08
CA ASP A 22 -14.59 7.31 -21.04
C ASP A 22 -14.18 7.98 -19.71
N TYR A 23 -13.78 9.25 -19.76
CA TYR A 23 -13.40 10.07 -18.61
C TYR A 23 -14.01 11.46 -18.73
N HIS A 24 -14.81 11.85 -17.75
CA HIS A 24 -15.34 13.20 -17.63
C HIS A 24 -14.98 13.80 -16.28
N ASP A 25 -14.63 15.07 -16.29
CA ASP A 25 -14.43 15.84 -15.08
C ASP A 25 -15.81 16.30 -14.59
N SER A 26 -16.22 15.87 -13.40
CA SER A 26 -17.48 16.30 -12.79
C SER A 26 -17.27 17.68 -12.16
N ARG A 27 -17.21 18.72 -12.99
CA ARG A 27 -17.07 20.10 -12.52
C ARG A 27 -18.24 20.55 -11.66
N ASP A 28 -19.39 19.92 -11.83
CA ASP A 28 -20.61 20.11 -11.03
C ASP A 28 -20.77 19.06 -9.93
N ALA A 29 -19.66 18.44 -9.47
CA ALA A 29 -19.71 17.53 -8.35
C ALA A 29 -20.27 18.25 -7.11
N PRO A 30 -21.25 17.65 -6.40
CA PRO A 30 -21.78 18.25 -5.18
C PRO A 30 -20.66 18.39 -4.14
N GLU A 31 -20.74 19.44 -3.32
CA GLU A 31 -19.83 19.59 -2.20
C GLU A 31 -19.91 18.35 -1.30
N GLY A 32 -18.75 17.86 -0.87
CA GLY A 32 -18.67 16.75 0.07
C GLY A 32 -19.26 17.13 1.43
N PRO A 33 -19.65 16.14 2.24
CA PRO A 33 -20.14 16.41 3.59
C PRO A 33 -19.04 17.07 4.43
N GLU A 34 -19.42 18.05 5.25
CA GLU A 34 -18.51 18.68 6.19
C GLU A 34 -18.09 17.66 7.26
N LEU A 35 -16.77 17.43 7.37
CA LEU A 35 -16.20 16.58 8.40
C LEU A 35 -15.94 17.48 9.62
N GLY A 36 -16.86 17.45 10.60
CA GLY A 36 -16.82 18.32 11.78
C GLY A 36 -15.59 18.12 12.68
N GLU A 37 -15.45 18.97 13.71
CA GLU A 37 -14.25 19.00 14.58
C GLU A 37 -13.90 17.67 15.24
N GLU A 38 -14.90 16.88 15.66
CA GLU A 38 -14.67 15.58 16.29
C GLU A 38 -13.97 14.58 15.36
N PHE A 39 -14.19 14.66 14.05
CA PHE A 39 -13.46 13.83 13.08
C PHE A 39 -11.97 14.20 13.08
N TRP A 40 -11.66 15.49 13.01
CA TRP A 40 -10.28 15.99 12.94
C TRP A 40 -9.52 15.84 14.24
N LYS A 41 -10.20 15.93 15.39
CA LYS A 41 -9.63 15.71 16.72
C LYS A 41 -9.03 14.32 16.89
N HIS A 42 -9.57 13.33 16.18
CA HIS A 42 -9.10 11.95 16.20
C HIS A 42 -8.32 11.55 14.93
N ALA A 43 -8.11 12.48 13.99
CA ALA A 43 -7.35 12.20 12.78
C ALA A 43 -5.88 11.93 13.12
N VAL A 44 -5.34 10.84 12.58
CA VAL A 44 -3.93 10.46 12.75
C VAL A 44 -3.21 10.68 11.44
N LEU A 45 -2.08 11.40 11.49
CA LEU A 45 -1.20 11.52 10.33
C LEU A 45 -0.57 10.16 10.04
N VAL A 46 -0.96 9.55 8.91
CA VAL A 46 -0.33 8.34 8.40
C VAL A 46 0.70 8.74 7.36
N PRO A 47 2.01 8.68 7.65
CA PRO A 47 3.01 8.94 6.62
C PRO A 47 2.83 7.91 5.49
N PRO A 48 3.07 8.31 4.22
CA PRO A 48 3.06 7.36 3.13
C PRO A 48 4.02 6.22 3.47
N ARG A 49 3.54 4.97 3.39
CA ARG A 49 4.39 3.82 3.67
C ARG A 49 5.57 3.87 2.71
N SER A 50 6.78 4.06 3.26
CA SER A 50 7.99 3.88 2.48
C SER A 50 7.94 2.51 1.83
N SER A 51 8.20 2.46 0.53
CA SER A 51 8.37 1.20 -0.18
C SER A 51 9.41 0.35 0.57
N PRO A 52 9.16 -0.95 0.80
CA PRO A 52 10.16 -1.79 1.42
C PRO A 52 11.50 -1.70 0.67
N THR A 53 12.59 -1.49 1.39
CA THR A 53 13.92 -1.51 0.79
C THR A 53 14.25 -2.92 0.33
N SER A 54 14.52 -3.08 -0.97
CA SER A 54 15.01 -4.35 -1.50
C SER A 54 16.46 -4.56 -1.08
N VAL A 55 16.73 -5.65 -0.37
CA VAL A 55 18.08 -6.00 0.11
C VAL A 55 18.38 -7.46 -0.22
N HIS A 56 19.64 -7.75 -0.50
CA HIS A 56 20.10 -9.13 -0.70
C HIS A 56 20.46 -9.74 0.66
N LEU A 57 19.53 -10.48 1.27
CA LEU A 57 19.72 -11.13 2.56
C LEU A 57 20.04 -12.63 2.37
N LYS A 58 21.14 -13.09 2.95
CA LYS A 58 21.43 -14.52 3.05
C LYS A 58 20.63 -15.10 4.22
N LEU A 59 19.88 -16.15 3.96
CA LEU A 59 19.11 -16.90 4.96
C LEU A 59 19.62 -18.33 5.01
N ASP A 60 19.48 -18.95 6.17
CA ASP A 60 19.66 -20.39 6.30
C ASP A 60 18.66 -21.12 5.37
N PRO A 61 19.10 -22.18 4.64
CA PRO A 61 18.23 -22.93 3.73
C PRO A 61 16.97 -23.49 4.39
N ASP A 62 17.06 -23.96 5.63
CA ASP A 62 15.94 -24.60 6.33
C ASP A 62 14.91 -23.55 6.76
N VAL A 63 15.38 -22.39 7.19
CA VAL A 63 14.53 -21.24 7.51
C VAL A 63 13.77 -20.78 6.27
N PHE A 64 14.46 -20.65 5.13
CA PHE A 64 13.79 -20.28 3.89
C PHE A 64 12.78 -21.33 3.43
N ALA A 65 13.13 -22.62 3.53
CA ALA A 65 12.24 -23.73 3.19
C ALA A 65 10.95 -23.72 4.02
N PHE A 66 11.06 -23.49 5.34
CA PHE A 66 9.90 -23.38 6.24
C PHE A 66 8.89 -22.33 5.79
N PHE A 67 9.36 -21.13 5.40
CA PHE A 67 8.47 -20.09 4.88
C PHE A 67 7.98 -20.40 3.47
N LYS A 68 8.81 -21.01 2.62
CA LYS A 68 8.43 -21.33 1.25
C LYS A 68 7.31 -22.37 1.17
N GLN A 69 7.34 -23.41 2.01
CA GLN A 69 6.30 -24.46 2.08
C GLN A 69 4.91 -23.90 2.41
N GLN A 70 4.89 -22.76 3.07
CA GLN A 70 3.71 -22.04 3.52
C GLN A 70 2.95 -21.32 2.39
N GLY A 71 3.48 -21.33 1.16
CA GLY A 71 2.79 -20.94 -0.07
C GLY A 71 2.96 -19.48 -0.49
N LYS A 72 1.97 -18.97 -1.25
CA LYS A 72 1.98 -17.59 -1.75
C LYS A 72 1.98 -16.61 -0.57
N GLY A 73 2.90 -15.64 -0.61
CA GLY A 73 3.09 -14.67 0.47
C GLY A 73 4.12 -15.08 1.53
N HIS A 74 4.93 -16.12 1.29
CA HIS A 74 6.02 -16.49 2.19
C HIS A 74 6.96 -15.32 2.52
N ILE A 75 7.30 -14.48 1.54
CA ILE A 75 8.10 -13.26 1.77
C ILE A 75 7.40 -12.30 2.73
N THR A 76 6.10 -12.06 2.56
CA THR A 76 5.32 -11.20 3.46
C THR A 76 5.33 -11.74 4.88
N ARG A 77 5.16 -13.05 5.07
CA ARG A 77 5.21 -13.68 6.40
C ARG A 77 6.59 -13.57 7.04
N MET A 78 7.67 -13.78 6.27
CA MET A 78 9.04 -13.53 6.73
C MET A 78 9.19 -12.09 7.22
N GLN A 79 8.64 -11.14 6.46
CA GLN A 79 8.71 -9.72 6.78
C GLN A 79 7.94 -9.36 8.05
N ASP A 80 6.79 -9.99 8.30
CA ASP A 80 6.00 -9.76 9.51
C ASP A 80 6.68 -10.33 10.76
N VAL A 81 7.38 -11.46 10.65
CA VAL A 81 8.22 -11.98 11.73
C VAL A 81 9.36 -11.02 12.07
N LEU A 82 10.05 -10.48 11.04
CA LEU A 82 11.10 -9.48 11.25
C LEU A 82 10.58 -8.21 11.93
N LYS A 83 9.39 -7.72 11.52
CA LYS A 83 8.74 -6.58 12.19
C LYS A 83 8.43 -6.86 13.65
N ALA A 84 7.88 -8.04 13.95
CA ALA A 84 7.54 -8.44 15.31
C ALA A 84 8.80 -8.51 16.19
N TYR A 85 9.90 -9.05 15.66
CA TYR A 85 11.19 -9.09 16.34
C TYR A 85 11.72 -7.68 16.65
N VAL A 86 11.73 -6.77 15.66
CA VAL A 86 12.17 -5.38 15.87
C VAL A 86 11.30 -4.68 16.92
N LYS A 87 9.98 -4.84 16.87
CA LYS A 87 9.06 -4.25 17.86
C LYS A 87 9.33 -4.78 19.27
N ALA A 88 9.58 -6.07 19.42
CA ALA A 88 9.89 -6.68 20.71
C ALA A 88 11.21 -6.16 21.30
N GLN A 89 12.19 -5.81 20.45
CA GLN A 89 13.46 -5.21 20.88
C GLN A 89 13.34 -3.72 21.22
N GLN A 90 12.47 -2.98 20.53
CA GLN A 90 12.25 -1.54 20.77
C GLN A 90 11.35 -1.25 21.97
N GLY A 91 10.52 -2.21 22.38
CA GLY A 91 9.69 -2.12 23.58
C GLY A 91 10.41 -2.48 24.88
N ARG A 92 11.74 -2.65 24.83
CA ARG A 92 12.63 -2.93 25.96
C ARG A 92 13.52 -1.71 26.20
#